data_AF-X1DS12-F1
#
_entry.id   AF-X1DS12-F1
#
_cell.length_a   1.000
_cell.length_b   1.000
_cell.length_c   1.000
_cell.angle_alpha   90.00
_cell.angle_beta   90.00
_cell.angle_gamma   90.00
#
_symmetry.space_group_name_H-M   'P 1'
#
loop_
_entity.id
_entity.type
_entity.pdbx_description
1 polymer ?
#
loop_
_entity_poly.entity_id
_entity_poly.type
_entity_poly.pdbx_seq_one_letter_code
_entity_poly.pdbx_strand_id
1 'polypeptide(L)'
;MTSSHSGIMVKAAAALFILVLSLALFPVPFAQGQPSALRIWAVSDCDKILRYESPWDSSSVWSQDEGVVNLRAARNEYVAFQVMITAEGGDLVGVNASFADLRGQNTNISSGNIQLFREHYLHVTEPSTSMYGEQSTTGPGWYPDPLVPL
;
A
#
# COMPACT_ATOMS: atom_id res chain seq x y z
N MET A 1 -56.50 35.04 -35.97
CA MET A 1 -55.27 34.29 -36.27
C MET A 1 -54.60 33.93 -34.96
N THR A 2 -55.03 32.84 -34.36
CA THR A 2 -54.48 32.31 -33.11
C THR A 2 -54.09 30.85 -33.35
N SER A 3 -53.11 30.36 -32.61
CA SER A 3 -52.58 28.98 -32.59
C SER A 3 -51.32 28.73 -33.42
N SER A 4 -50.15 29.07 -32.85
CA SER A 4 -48.91 28.29 -33.05
C SER A 4 -47.86 28.56 -31.96
N HIS A 5 -48.24 28.51 -30.68
CA HIS A 5 -47.26 28.57 -29.57
C HIS A 5 -47.37 27.40 -28.58
N SER A 6 -48.46 26.63 -28.60
CA SER A 6 -48.66 25.50 -27.67
C SER A 6 -47.84 24.25 -28.03
N GLY A 7 -47.46 24.06 -29.30
CA GLY A 7 -46.84 22.81 -29.77
C GLY A 7 -45.36 22.65 -29.42
N ILE A 8 -44.64 23.75 -29.18
CA ILE A 8 -43.20 23.73 -28.89
C ILE A 8 -42.94 23.43 -27.41
N MET A 9 -43.73 24.03 -26.51
CA MET A 9 -43.64 23.80 -25.07
C MET A 9 -43.95 22.34 -24.68
N VAL A 10 -44.96 21.73 -25.32
CA VAL A 10 -45.33 20.31 -25.08
C VAL A 10 -44.24 19.35 -25.59
N LYS A 11 -43.62 19.64 -26.74
CA LYS A 11 -42.50 18.84 -27.27
C LYS A 11 -41.25 18.96 -26.41
N ALA A 12 -40.95 20.15 -25.90
CA ALA A 12 -39.83 20.37 -24.99
C ALA A 12 -40.04 19.67 -23.64
N ALA A 13 -41.24 19.76 -23.07
CA ALA A 13 -41.60 19.06 -21.83
C ALA A 13 -41.57 17.53 -22.00
N ALA A 14 -42.08 17.00 -23.13
CA ALA A 14 -42.03 15.58 -23.43
C ALA A 14 -40.60 15.07 -23.64
N ALA A 15 -39.75 15.84 -24.34
CA ALA A 15 -38.34 15.49 -24.55
C ALA A 15 -37.54 15.49 -23.23
N LEU A 16 -37.80 16.46 -22.34
CA LEU A 16 -37.19 16.52 -21.02
C LEU A 16 -37.67 15.36 -20.12
N PHE A 17 -38.95 15.00 -20.20
CA PHE A 17 -39.51 13.86 -19.46
C PHE A 17 -38.92 12.53 -19.94
N ILE A 18 -38.72 12.35 -21.25
CA ILE A 18 -38.06 11.17 -21.82
C ILE A 18 -36.58 11.09 -21.41
N LEU A 19 -35.87 12.23 -21.33
CA LEU A 19 -34.47 12.28 -20.90
C LEU A 19 -34.32 11.97 -19.39
N VAL A 20 -35.23 12.44 -18.55
CA VAL A 20 -35.22 12.14 -17.11
C VAL A 20 -35.63 10.69 -16.85
N LEU A 21 -36.61 10.17 -17.60
CA LEU A 21 -37.05 8.78 -17.50
C LEU A 21 -35.97 7.81 -18.01
N SER A 22 -35.20 8.18 -19.04
CA SER A 22 -34.08 7.36 -19.52
C SER A 22 -32.93 7.32 -18.50
N LEU A 23 -32.61 8.43 -17.82
CA LEU A 23 -31.62 8.42 -16.71
C LEU A 23 -32.06 7.56 -15.51
N ALA A 24 -33.37 7.41 -15.26
CA ALA A 24 -33.89 6.59 -14.17
C ALA A 24 -33.95 5.08 -14.48
N LEU A 25 -33.84 4.69 -15.76
CA LEU A 25 -33.92 3.30 -16.23
C LEU A 25 -32.55 2.66 -16.49
N PHE A 26 -31.46 3.42 -16.47
CA PHE A 26 -30.11 2.87 -16.43
C PHE A 26 -29.74 2.61 -14.96
N PRO A 27 -29.60 1.35 -14.52
CA PRO A 27 -29.00 1.10 -13.22
C PRO A 27 -27.62 1.73 -13.24
N VAL A 28 -27.42 2.77 -12.43
CA VAL A 28 -26.06 3.25 -12.12
C VAL A 28 -25.36 2.03 -11.55
N PRO A 29 -24.34 1.47 -12.22
CA PRO A 29 -23.60 0.39 -11.61
C PRO A 29 -23.06 0.97 -10.31
N PHE A 30 -23.52 0.45 -9.17
CA PHE A 30 -22.80 0.63 -7.93
C PHE A 30 -21.40 0.14 -8.25
N ALA A 31 -20.42 1.05 -8.26
CA ALA A 31 -19.04 0.66 -8.33
C ALA A 31 -18.82 -0.26 -7.13
N GLN A 32 -18.78 -1.57 -7.37
CA GLN A 32 -18.22 -2.47 -6.38
C GLN A 32 -16.80 -1.96 -6.16
N GLY A 33 -16.48 -1.56 -4.93
CA GLY A 33 -15.12 -1.17 -4.59
C GLY A 33 -14.20 -2.27 -5.10
N GLN A 34 -13.27 -1.89 -5.98
CA GLN A 34 -12.32 -2.84 -6.55
C GLN A 34 -11.64 -3.53 -5.37
N PRO A 35 -11.53 -4.87 -5.34
CA PRO A 35 -10.83 -5.54 -4.25
C PRO A 35 -9.45 -4.94 -4.13
N SER A 36 -9.07 -4.55 -2.91
CA SER A 36 -7.80 -3.88 -2.67
C SER A 36 -6.67 -4.81 -3.12
N ALA A 37 -5.90 -4.35 -4.09
CA ALA A 37 -4.78 -5.12 -4.61
C ALA A 37 -3.63 -5.08 -3.59
N LEU A 38 -2.99 -6.22 -3.43
CA LEU A 38 -1.83 -6.40 -2.57
C LEU A 38 -0.58 -6.17 -3.41
N ARG A 39 0.17 -5.09 -3.14
CA ARG A 39 1.51 -4.91 -3.71
C ARG A 39 2.55 -5.30 -2.68
N ILE A 40 3.46 -6.20 -3.08
CA ILE A 40 4.57 -6.67 -2.25
C ILE A 40 5.88 -6.21 -2.89
N TRP A 41 6.77 -5.65 -2.08
CA TRP A 41 8.11 -5.25 -2.47
C TRP A 41 9.05 -5.37 -1.27
N ALA A 42 10.36 -5.27 -1.47
CA ALA A 42 11.33 -5.47 -0.39
C ALA A 42 12.52 -4.51 -0.48
N VAL A 43 13.07 -4.21 0.69
CA VAL A 43 14.21 -3.29 0.85
C VAL A 43 15.22 -3.87 1.83
N SER A 44 16.41 -3.27 1.90
CA SER A 44 17.41 -3.65 2.89
C SER A 44 16.90 -3.35 4.29
N ASP A 45 17.43 -4.06 5.28
CA ASP A 45 17.25 -3.74 6.70
C ASP A 45 17.62 -2.30 7.09
N CYS A 46 18.53 -1.67 6.38
CA CYS A 46 18.97 -0.29 6.64
C CYS A 46 18.07 0.80 6.02
N ASP A 47 17.13 0.43 5.14
CA ASP A 47 16.26 1.40 4.48
C ASP A 47 15.12 1.82 5.41
N LYS A 48 14.86 3.11 5.53
CA LYS A 48 13.75 3.64 6.34
C LYS A 48 12.62 4.08 5.42
N ILE A 49 11.59 3.25 5.31
CA ILE A 49 10.43 3.53 4.45
C ILE A 49 9.40 4.33 5.23
N LEU A 50 9.06 5.53 4.75
CA LEU A 50 8.06 6.36 5.41
C LEU A 50 6.64 5.84 5.14
N ARG A 51 5.71 6.13 6.05
CA ARG A 51 4.33 5.58 6.04
C ARG A 51 3.58 5.78 4.71
N TYR A 52 3.86 6.88 4.02
CA TYR A 52 3.19 7.27 2.78
C TYR A 52 4.15 7.26 1.59
N GLU A 53 5.29 6.59 1.73
CA GLU A 53 6.24 6.46 0.66
C GLU A 53 5.68 5.56 -0.46
N SER A 54 5.90 5.99 -1.70
CA SER A 54 5.51 5.20 -2.86
C SER A 54 6.34 3.91 -2.91
N PRO A 55 5.73 2.77 -3.27
CA PRO A 55 6.48 1.54 -3.42
C PRO A 55 7.63 1.64 -4.43
N TRP A 56 8.73 0.96 -4.13
CA TRP A 56 9.87 0.88 -5.03
C TRP A 56 9.79 -0.35 -5.95
N ASP A 57 10.33 -0.22 -7.16
CA ASP A 57 10.42 -1.34 -8.11
C ASP A 57 11.71 -2.15 -7.91
N SER A 58 12.71 -1.62 -7.21
CA SER A 58 13.96 -2.31 -6.92
C SER A 58 14.68 -1.74 -5.69
N SER A 59 15.58 -2.54 -5.10
CA SER A 59 16.49 -2.14 -4.03
C SER A 59 17.81 -2.92 -4.15
N SER A 60 18.72 -2.77 -3.19
CA SER A 60 19.96 -3.56 -3.14
C SER A 60 19.73 -5.07 -3.01
N VAL A 61 18.54 -5.48 -2.54
CA VAL A 61 18.18 -6.88 -2.29
C VAL A 61 16.99 -7.36 -3.12
N TRP A 62 16.27 -6.48 -3.83
CA TRP A 62 14.98 -6.80 -4.49
C TRP A 62 14.90 -6.30 -5.93
N SER A 63 14.19 -7.05 -6.77
CA SER A 63 13.71 -6.64 -8.08
C SER A 63 12.25 -7.06 -8.25
N GLN A 64 11.39 -6.11 -8.66
CA GLN A 64 9.98 -6.36 -8.92
C GLN A 64 9.77 -7.38 -10.05
N ASP A 65 10.63 -7.36 -11.07
CA ASP A 65 10.53 -8.27 -12.21
C ASP A 65 10.87 -9.71 -11.84
N GLU A 66 11.80 -9.91 -10.90
CA GLU A 66 12.21 -11.23 -10.43
C GLU A 66 11.29 -11.76 -9.32
N GLY A 67 10.78 -10.87 -8.47
CA GLY A 67 10.01 -11.25 -7.28
C GLY A 67 10.87 -11.99 -6.24
N VAL A 68 12.18 -11.76 -6.24
CA VAL A 68 13.16 -12.47 -5.40
C VAL A 68 13.94 -11.49 -4.53
N VAL A 69 14.12 -11.86 -3.26
CA VAL A 69 15.05 -11.21 -2.35
C VAL A 69 16.39 -11.96 -2.37
N ASN A 70 17.47 -11.26 -2.70
CA ASN A 70 18.82 -11.81 -2.75
C ASN A 70 19.66 -11.30 -1.57
N LEU A 71 20.07 -12.22 -0.68
CA LEU A 71 20.90 -11.92 0.48
C LEU A 71 22.23 -12.67 0.44
N ARG A 72 23.24 -12.11 1.09
CA ARG A 72 24.55 -12.73 1.28
C ARG A 72 24.91 -12.65 2.76
N ALA A 73 25.37 -13.77 3.31
CA ALA A 73 25.74 -13.88 4.72
C ALA A 73 26.88 -14.88 4.89
N ALA A 74 27.69 -14.68 5.92
CA ALA A 74 28.59 -15.71 6.43
C ALA A 74 27.81 -16.79 7.21
N ARG A 75 28.45 -17.94 7.42
CA ARG A 75 27.89 -18.96 8.31
C ARG A 75 27.75 -18.39 9.72
N ASN A 76 26.60 -18.60 10.35
CA ASN A 76 26.29 -18.15 11.72
C ASN A 76 26.16 -16.62 11.88
N GLU A 77 25.86 -15.92 10.79
CA GLU A 77 25.51 -14.49 10.79
C GLU A 77 23.99 -14.31 10.81
N TYR A 78 23.53 -13.25 11.48
CA TYR A 78 22.16 -12.76 11.35
C TYR A 78 22.12 -11.70 10.26
N VAL A 79 21.27 -11.91 9.27
CA VAL A 79 20.97 -10.93 8.22
C VAL A 79 19.48 -10.66 8.20
N ALA A 80 19.11 -9.43 7.84
CA ALA A 80 17.74 -8.98 7.79
C ALA A 80 17.44 -8.27 6.47
N PHE A 81 16.15 -8.16 6.18
CA PHE A 81 15.57 -7.37 5.11
C PHE A 81 14.15 -7.03 5.52
N GLN A 82 13.53 -6.08 4.83
CA GLN A 82 12.16 -5.68 5.13
C GLN A 82 11.25 -6.01 3.95
N VAL A 83 10.07 -6.55 4.25
CA VAL A 83 9.00 -6.79 3.26
C VAL A 83 7.91 -5.77 3.46
N MET A 84 7.62 -5.03 2.39
CA MET A 84 6.58 -4.02 2.37
C MET A 84 5.31 -4.61 1.78
N ILE A 85 4.20 -4.36 2.47
CA ILE A 85 2.87 -4.75 2.05
C ILE A 85 2.05 -3.48 1.86
N THR A 86 1.79 -3.13 0.60
CA THR A 86 1.05 -1.94 0.22
C THR A 86 -0.35 -2.32 -0.25
N ALA A 87 -1.35 -1.66 0.33
CA ALA A 87 -2.74 -1.78 -0.08
C ALA A 87 -3.04 -0.79 -1.20
N GLU A 88 -3.48 -1.29 -2.36
CA GLU A 88 -3.84 -0.47 -3.51
C GLU A 88 -5.36 -0.50 -3.72
N GLY A 89 -6.01 0.67 -3.68
CA GLY A 89 -7.45 0.79 -3.94
C GLY A 89 -8.39 0.53 -2.75
N GLY A 90 -7.85 0.30 -1.54
CA GLY A 90 -8.61 0.21 -0.29
C GLY A 90 -7.85 -0.53 0.82
N ASP A 91 -8.53 -0.89 1.90
CA ASP A 91 -7.92 -1.57 3.04
C ASP A 91 -7.71 -3.08 2.81
N LEU A 92 -6.57 -3.60 3.26
CA LEU A 92 -6.33 -5.04 3.33
C LEU A 92 -6.77 -5.60 4.68
N VAL A 93 -7.40 -6.78 4.68
CA VAL A 93 -7.81 -7.50 5.89
C VAL A 93 -7.13 -8.87 5.96
N GLY A 94 -6.81 -9.32 7.16
CA GLY A 94 -6.27 -10.67 7.38
C GLY A 94 -4.86 -10.91 6.83
N VAL A 95 -4.04 -9.86 6.73
CA VAL A 95 -2.65 -9.97 6.26
C VAL A 95 -1.83 -10.82 7.23
N ASN A 96 -1.27 -11.91 6.71
CA ASN A 96 -0.41 -12.84 7.44
C ASN A 96 0.87 -13.12 6.65
N ALA A 97 1.96 -13.43 7.35
CA ALA A 97 3.23 -13.82 6.77
C ALA A 97 3.75 -15.09 7.45
N SER A 98 4.37 -15.97 6.67
CA SER A 98 4.96 -17.21 7.16
C SER A 98 6.15 -17.59 6.28
N PHE A 99 7.14 -18.26 6.85
CA PHE A 99 8.33 -18.71 6.14
C PHE A 99 8.46 -20.22 6.18
N ALA A 100 8.91 -20.80 5.06
CA ALA A 100 9.35 -22.18 4.99
C ALA A 100 10.86 -22.27 5.24
N ASP A 101 11.37 -23.49 5.43
CA ASP A 101 12.80 -23.75 5.49
C ASP A 101 13.50 -23.24 4.22
N LEU A 102 14.66 -22.59 4.38
CA LEU A 102 15.50 -22.19 3.25
C LEU A 102 16.28 -23.42 2.78
N ARG A 103 16.05 -23.82 1.54
CA ARG A 103 16.63 -25.04 0.97
C ARG A 103 17.89 -24.73 0.19
N GLY A 104 18.97 -25.42 0.52
CA GLY A 104 20.22 -25.39 -0.23
C GLY A 104 20.49 -26.73 -0.92
N GLN A 105 21.56 -26.80 -1.69
CA GLN A 105 21.96 -28.02 -2.38
C GLN A 105 22.33 -29.16 -1.42
N ASN A 106 23.03 -28.83 -0.33
CA ASN A 106 23.57 -29.81 0.63
C ASN A 106 23.03 -29.65 2.05
N THR A 107 22.52 -28.46 2.39
CA THR A 107 22.09 -28.10 3.74
C THR A 107 20.90 -27.17 3.68
N ASN A 108 20.02 -27.25 4.69
CA ASN A 108 18.86 -26.37 4.82
C ASN A 108 18.97 -25.54 6.10
N ILE A 109 18.38 -24.35 6.08
CA ILE A 109 18.17 -23.52 7.28
C ILE A 109 16.70 -23.70 7.68
N SER A 110 16.46 -24.25 8.87
CA SER A 110 15.10 -24.40 9.38
C SER A 110 14.45 -23.02 9.56
N SER A 111 13.17 -22.93 9.21
CA SER A 111 12.28 -21.80 9.49
C SER A 111 12.26 -21.39 10.96
N GLY A 112 12.60 -22.29 11.90
CA GLY A 112 12.78 -21.94 13.31
C GLY A 112 13.96 -20.98 13.60
N ASN A 113 14.85 -20.74 12.62
CA ASN A 113 15.90 -19.72 12.69
C ASN A 113 15.49 -18.38 12.06
N ILE A 114 14.26 -18.29 11.54
CA ILE A 114 13.72 -17.06 10.94
C ILE A 114 12.77 -16.42 11.95
N GLN A 115 12.96 -15.14 12.21
CA GLN A 115 12.10 -14.36 13.10
C GLN A 115 11.34 -13.33 12.29
N LEU A 116 10.06 -13.16 12.60
CA LEU A 116 9.19 -12.19 11.95
C LEU A 116 8.83 -11.08 12.91
N PHE A 117 8.98 -9.85 12.41
CA PHE A 117 8.61 -8.65 13.11
C PHE A 117 7.74 -7.82 12.18
N ARG A 118 6.71 -7.20 12.76
CA ARG A 118 5.97 -6.12 12.13
C ARG A 118 6.56 -4.81 12.62
N GLU A 119 7.11 -4.05 11.68
CA GLU A 119 7.52 -2.69 11.92
C GLU A 119 6.28 -1.79 12.06
N HIS A 120 6.24 -1.03 13.15
CA HIS A 120 5.20 -0.05 13.40
C HIS A 120 5.70 1.36 13.12
N TYR A 121 4.76 2.25 12.85
CA TYR A 121 5.04 3.66 12.69
C TYR A 121 4.74 4.41 13.99
N LEU A 122 5.74 5.11 14.50
CA LEU A 122 5.60 6.05 15.62
C LEU A 122 5.30 7.45 15.08
N HIS A 123 4.28 8.11 15.62
CA HIS A 123 4.00 9.51 15.31
C HIS A 123 4.81 10.42 16.23
N VAL A 124 5.84 11.03 15.67
CA VAL A 124 6.64 12.05 16.34
C VAL A 124 6.02 13.41 16.03
N THR A 125 5.46 14.06 17.05
CA THR A 125 4.79 15.36 16.91
C THR A 125 5.72 16.53 17.15
N GLU A 126 6.81 16.31 17.87
CA GLU A 126 7.80 17.34 18.21
C GLU A 126 9.20 16.82 17.87
N PRO A 127 10.03 17.61 17.18
CA PRO A 127 11.40 17.20 16.87
C PRO A 127 12.25 17.14 18.14
N SER A 128 13.14 16.15 18.20
CA SER A 128 14.12 16.07 19.27
C SER A 128 15.12 17.23 19.18
N THR A 129 15.63 17.66 20.33
CA THR A 129 16.66 18.69 20.42
C THR A 129 18.00 18.03 20.75
N SER A 130 19.05 18.39 20.01
CA SER A 130 20.42 17.90 20.24
C SER A 130 20.99 18.45 21.54
N MET A 131 22.14 17.91 21.99
CA MET A 131 22.83 18.43 23.18
C MET A 131 23.24 19.90 23.07
N TYR A 132 23.32 20.44 21.84
CA TYR A 132 23.71 21.82 21.55
C TYR A 132 22.51 22.74 21.27
N GLY A 133 21.28 22.26 21.47
CA GLY A 133 20.06 23.06 21.29
C GLY A 133 19.53 23.11 19.87
N GLU A 134 20.16 22.41 18.92
CA GLU A 134 19.70 22.33 17.53
C GLU A 134 18.57 21.32 17.41
N GLN A 135 17.55 21.62 16.59
CA GLN A 135 16.49 20.66 16.34
C GLN A 135 16.93 19.59 15.34
N SER A 136 16.41 18.37 15.50
CA SER A 136 16.62 17.28 14.55
C SER A 136 16.18 17.69 13.14
N THR A 137 17.01 17.39 12.15
CA THR A 137 16.77 17.72 10.73
C THR A 137 15.63 16.93 10.11
N THR A 138 15.23 15.80 10.71
CA THR A 138 14.15 14.95 10.19
C THR A 138 12.76 15.52 10.51
N GLY A 139 12.63 16.30 11.59
CA GLY A 139 11.37 16.96 11.96
C GLY A 139 10.26 16.01 12.47
N PRO A 140 9.05 16.53 12.73
CA PRO A 140 7.86 15.73 13.01
C PRO A 140 7.49 14.80 11.85
N GLY A 141 6.91 13.64 12.15
CA GLY A 141 6.52 12.68 11.13
C GLY A 141 6.14 11.30 11.66
N TRP A 142 5.81 10.39 10.73
CA TRP A 142 5.61 8.98 11.03
C TRP A 142 6.88 8.21 10.69
N TYR A 143 7.49 7.61 11.72
CA TYR A 143 8.77 6.92 11.58
C TYR A 143 8.63 5.42 11.81
N PRO A 144 9.17 4.59 10.89
CA PRO A 144 9.27 3.16 11.11
C PRO A 144 10.34 2.90 12.19
N ASP A 145 9.93 2.41 13.37
CA ASP A 145 10.90 2.20 14.47
C ASP A 145 10.56 0.98 15.35
N PRO A 146 9.35 0.84 15.92
CA PRO A 146 9.11 -0.30 16.82
C PRO A 146 8.94 -1.60 16.03
N LEU A 147 9.80 -2.58 16.32
CA LEU A 147 9.70 -3.95 15.81
C LEU A 147 8.88 -4.81 16.78
N VAL A 148 7.66 -5.16 16.38
CA VAL A 148 6.74 -6.00 17.17
C VAL A 148 6.80 -7.44 16.66
N PRO A 149 7.19 -8.44 17.48
CA PRO A 149 7.18 -9.84 17.06
C PRO A 149 5.81 -10.31 16.55
N LEU A 150 5.80 -11.12 15.49
CA LEU A 150 4.61 -11.75 14.90
C LEU A 150 4.36 -13.17 15.42
#